data_AF-A0A2E3C2Q5-F1
#
_entry.id   AF-A0A2E3C2Q5-F1
#
_cell.length_a   1.000
_cell.length_b   1.000
_cell.length_c   1.000
_cell.angle_alpha   90.00
_cell.angle_beta   90.00
_cell.angle_gamma   90.00
#
_symmetry.space_group_name_H-M   'P 1'
#
loop_
_entity.id
_entity.type
_entity.pdbx_description
1 polymer ?
#
loop_
_entity_poly.entity_id
_entity_poly.type
_entity_poly.pdbx_seq_one_letter_code
_entity_poly.pdbx_strand_id
1 'polypeptide(L)'
;MMMEKFFRLVLKGQRGAMFSMDARIALVIASVLAGVVGTQVVQRIERGRVEAAESGVQTLISGLENYYKTVSLNAIPPGDPSTFNTGAGNFQSVVLDTGIVPQANLATDPWDRNWVYDTCTAAATIEGVQVNVHYAVLYSGGPNLTNESGSNDFLTNAACAANYAAWNTTADDIGVKFNTFDIERARVDEMKRKLADIEGALQAYETSRFLENQTYCSNGANQGQTPRCDFNGGGYITGEEISLNYFPRSTNDGTAADYYIPDGRSATGNELNTVSNTAASITSLMTLLGLSSNYVRDPWGRLLCYESNRTDNTQAPFTAKVEYTNTCPTP
;
A
#
# COMPACT_ATOMS: atom_id res chain seq x y z
N MET A 1 114.63 47.26 0.18
CA MET A 1 114.88 46.76 -1.19
C MET A 1 113.59 46.08 -1.65
N MET A 2 112.68 46.89 -2.21
CA MET A 2 112.28 46.90 -3.64
C MET A 2 111.49 45.62 -3.98
N MET A 3 110.16 45.59 -3.82
CA MET A 3 109.05 46.16 -4.62
C MET A 3 108.66 45.27 -5.81
N GLU A 4 107.39 44.84 -5.83
CA GLU A 4 106.45 44.66 -6.97
C GLU A 4 105.39 43.57 -6.64
N LYS A 5 104.12 43.59 -7.04
CA LYS A 5 103.09 44.58 -7.41
C LYS A 5 101.77 43.77 -7.55
N PHE A 6 100.67 44.31 -7.02
CA PHE A 6 99.25 44.18 -7.44
C PHE A 6 98.72 42.92 -8.17
N PHE A 7 97.68 42.27 -7.59
CA PHE A 7 96.29 42.37 -8.11
C PHE A 7 95.26 41.98 -7.04
N ARG A 8 94.23 42.82 -6.86
CA ARG A 8 93.06 42.55 -6.01
C ARG A 8 92.08 41.63 -6.76
N LEU A 9 91.54 40.62 -6.07
CA LEU A 9 90.16 40.19 -6.26
C LEU A 9 89.57 39.86 -4.87
N VAL A 10 88.78 40.78 -4.35
CA VAL A 10 87.86 40.50 -3.24
C VAL A 10 86.58 39.99 -3.90
N LEU A 11 86.07 38.83 -3.45
CA LEU A 11 84.69 38.69 -3.00
C LEU A 11 84.46 37.30 -2.37
N LYS A 12 83.77 37.35 -1.22
CA LYS A 12 83.41 36.28 -0.29
C LYS A 12 82.72 35.08 -0.98
N GLY A 13 83.26 33.88 -0.78
CA GLY A 13 82.50 32.64 -0.94
C GLY A 13 81.83 32.27 0.39
N GLN A 14 80.57 32.68 0.55
CA GLN A 14 79.73 32.31 1.69
C GLN A 14 79.57 30.78 1.78
N ARG A 15 79.72 30.26 3.00
CA ARG A 15 79.16 28.98 3.45
C ARG A 15 77.65 29.00 3.17
N GLY A 16 77.13 28.02 2.42
CA GLY A 16 75.69 27.85 2.24
C GLY A 16 75.29 27.08 1.00
N ALA A 17 75.59 25.78 0.92
CA ALA A 17 75.02 24.90 -0.09
C ALA A 17 75.03 23.42 0.34
N MET A 18 74.47 23.09 1.51
CA MET A 18 74.18 21.69 1.88
C MET A 18 72.78 21.47 2.46
N PHE A 19 71.88 22.47 2.40
CA PHE A 19 70.48 22.31 2.83
C PHE A 19 69.48 22.14 1.67
N SER A 20 69.94 21.98 0.42
CA SER A 20 69.01 21.91 -0.74
C SER A 20 68.63 20.49 -1.16
N MET A 21 69.44 19.47 -0.88
CA MET A 21 69.16 18.10 -1.35
C MET A 21 68.30 17.31 -0.35
N ASP A 22 68.62 17.39 0.95
CA ASP A 22 67.79 16.78 2.01
C ASP A 22 66.42 17.43 2.12
N ALA A 23 66.32 18.76 1.95
CA ALA A 23 65.04 19.45 1.92
C ALA A 23 64.18 19.06 0.71
N ARG A 24 64.78 18.72 -0.44
CA ARG A 24 64.05 18.23 -1.62
C ARG A 24 63.55 16.80 -1.44
N ILE A 25 64.38 15.92 -0.87
CA ILE A 25 63.98 14.54 -0.57
C ILE A 25 62.90 14.53 0.52
N ALA A 26 63.05 15.34 1.57
CA ALA A 26 62.03 15.50 2.60
C ALA A 26 60.72 16.09 2.06
N LEU A 27 60.79 17.05 1.12
CA LEU A 27 59.60 17.60 0.46
C LEU A 27 58.90 16.56 -0.41
N VAL A 28 59.66 15.74 -1.15
CA VAL A 28 59.12 14.66 -2.00
C VAL A 28 58.52 13.54 -1.13
N ILE A 29 59.18 13.15 -0.05
CA ILE A 29 58.65 12.15 0.88
C ILE A 29 57.41 12.69 1.60
N ALA A 30 57.41 13.96 2.02
CA ALA A 30 56.24 14.61 2.61
C ALA A 30 55.09 14.75 1.60
N SER A 31 55.35 15.04 0.33
CA SER A 31 54.31 15.12 -0.71
C SER A 31 53.75 13.74 -1.08
N VAL A 32 54.60 12.71 -1.12
CA VAL A 32 54.16 11.32 -1.34
C VAL A 32 53.37 10.81 -0.13
N LEU A 33 53.83 11.07 1.09
CA LEU A 33 53.09 10.71 2.32
C LEU A 33 51.78 11.49 2.45
N ALA A 34 51.77 12.79 2.15
CA ALA A 34 50.55 13.59 2.13
C ALA A 34 49.58 13.11 1.03
N GLY A 35 50.11 12.67 -0.12
CA GLY A 35 49.32 12.03 -1.18
C GLY A 35 48.72 10.69 -0.74
N VAL A 36 49.49 9.83 -0.07
CA VAL A 36 49.04 8.52 0.43
C VAL A 36 48.03 8.65 1.59
N VAL A 37 48.26 9.58 2.52
CA VAL A 37 47.31 9.86 3.60
C VAL A 37 46.06 10.53 3.04
N GLY A 38 46.21 11.43 2.08
CA GLY A 38 45.09 12.08 1.38
C GLY A 38 44.20 11.08 0.64
N THR A 39 44.78 10.15 -0.10
CA THR A 39 44.01 9.10 -0.81
C THR A 39 43.29 8.17 0.16
N GLN A 40 43.92 7.79 1.27
CA GLN A 40 43.29 6.96 2.30
C GLN A 40 42.12 7.67 3.00
N VAL A 41 42.24 8.97 3.28
CA VAL A 41 41.17 9.76 3.88
C VAL A 41 39.99 9.93 2.91
N VAL A 42 40.26 10.23 1.64
CA VAL A 42 39.23 10.35 0.60
C VAL A 42 38.50 9.01 0.41
N GLN A 43 39.22 7.89 0.35
CA GLN A 43 38.60 6.56 0.26
C GLN A 43 37.70 6.23 1.45
N ARG A 44 38.07 6.66 2.66
CA ARG A 44 37.22 6.48 3.85
C ARG A 44 35.97 7.36 3.81
N ILE A 45 36.09 8.59 3.34
CA ILE A 45 34.96 9.51 3.19
C ILE A 45 33.97 8.96 2.15
N GLU A 46 34.47 8.53 0.98
CA GLU A 46 33.62 7.96 -0.07
C GLU A 46 32.94 6.67 0.37
N ARG A 47 33.66 5.80 1.07
CA ARG A 47 33.03 4.61 1.67
C ARG A 47 31.92 4.99 2.67
N GLY A 48 32.15 6.00 3.51
CA GLY A 48 31.13 6.48 4.44
C GLY A 48 29.90 7.07 3.73
N ARG A 49 30.09 7.71 2.58
CA ARG A 49 29.00 8.20 1.73
C ARG A 49 28.20 7.05 1.12
N VAL A 50 28.86 6.01 0.61
CA VAL A 50 28.21 4.80 0.08
C VAL A 50 27.37 4.12 1.17
N GLU A 51 27.94 3.87 2.35
CA GLU A 51 27.22 3.26 3.48
C GLU A 51 26.01 4.11 3.93
N ALA A 52 26.16 5.44 3.94
CA ALA A 52 25.06 6.36 4.22
C ALA A 52 23.97 6.34 3.15
N ALA A 53 24.33 6.23 1.87
CA ALA A 53 23.40 6.12 0.76
C ALA A 53 22.58 4.82 0.85
N GLU A 54 23.24 3.67 1.07
CA GLU A 54 22.57 2.38 1.24
C GLU A 54 21.57 2.41 2.41
N SER A 55 21.97 2.96 3.56
CA SER A 55 21.10 3.11 4.72
C SER A 55 19.94 4.09 4.46
N GLY A 56 20.20 5.18 3.75
CA GLY A 56 19.19 6.19 3.39
C GLY A 56 18.10 5.58 2.51
N VAL A 57 18.51 4.89 1.44
CA VAL A 57 17.63 4.19 0.50
C VAL A 57 16.70 3.19 1.20
N GLN A 58 17.23 2.38 2.12
CA GLN A 58 16.43 1.42 2.91
C GLN A 58 15.41 2.10 3.82
N THR A 59 15.83 3.22 4.44
CA THR A 59 14.96 4.02 5.32
C THR A 59 13.80 4.63 4.53
N LEU A 60 14.09 5.16 3.35
CA LEU A 60 13.11 5.75 2.44
C LEU A 60 12.07 4.73 1.97
N ILE A 61 12.51 3.52 1.59
CA ILE A 61 11.58 2.42 1.25
C ILE A 61 10.73 1.99 2.45
N SER A 62 11.33 1.85 3.63
CA SER A 62 10.59 1.42 4.82
C SER A 62 9.49 2.42 5.17
N GLY A 63 9.77 3.71 4.98
CA GLY A 63 8.77 4.77 5.08
C GLY A 63 7.65 4.67 4.04
N LEU A 64 7.99 4.39 2.78
CA LEU A 64 7.02 4.14 1.71
C LEU A 64 6.13 2.92 2.02
N GLU A 65 6.72 1.84 2.53
CA GLU A 65 5.98 0.65 2.96
C GLU A 65 4.98 0.98 4.07
N ASN A 66 5.42 1.70 5.10
CA ASN A 66 4.56 2.14 6.21
C ASN A 66 3.43 3.06 5.74
N TYR A 67 3.70 3.96 4.82
CA TYR A 67 2.67 4.78 4.19
C TYR A 67 1.64 3.94 3.46
N TYR A 68 2.09 3.00 2.65
CA TYR A 68 1.19 2.16 1.89
C TYR A 68 0.32 1.30 2.82
N LYS A 69 0.86 0.83 3.95
CA LYS A 69 0.10 0.13 5.00
C LYS A 69 -0.94 1.02 5.70
N THR A 70 -0.68 2.31 5.88
CA THR A 70 -1.52 3.21 6.70
C THR A 70 -2.61 3.94 5.92
N VAL A 71 -2.37 4.27 4.65
CA VAL A 71 -3.27 5.16 3.90
C VAL A 71 -4.45 4.43 3.24
N SER A 72 -4.48 3.09 3.27
CA SER A 72 -5.61 2.27 2.76
C SER A 72 -6.06 2.59 1.32
N LEU A 73 -5.25 3.34 0.55
CA LEU A 73 -5.57 3.81 -0.79
C LEU A 73 -4.67 3.12 -1.82
N ASN A 74 -5.29 2.79 -2.95
CA ASN A 74 -4.76 2.13 -4.14
C ASN A 74 -3.73 2.95 -4.92
N ALA A 75 -2.97 3.82 -4.27
CA ALA A 75 -2.06 4.72 -4.96
C ALA A 75 -0.74 4.82 -4.20
N ILE A 76 0.30 4.22 -4.77
CA ILE A 76 1.64 4.75 -4.57
C ILE A 76 1.63 6.21 -5.07
N PRO A 77 2.21 7.16 -4.33
CA PRO A 77 2.31 8.52 -4.80
C PRO A 77 3.01 8.57 -6.18
N PRO A 78 2.45 9.28 -7.18
CA PRO A 78 2.94 9.19 -8.55
C PRO A 78 4.37 9.72 -8.66
N GLY A 79 5.27 8.97 -9.28
CA GLY A 79 6.51 9.53 -9.83
C GLY A 79 6.15 10.48 -10.98
N ASP A 80 6.82 11.63 -11.09
CA ASP A 80 6.59 12.58 -12.19
C ASP A 80 7.41 12.16 -13.43
N PRO A 81 6.77 11.72 -14.53
CA PRO A 81 7.46 11.28 -15.75
C PRO A 81 8.10 12.44 -16.53
N SER A 82 7.70 13.69 -16.26
CA SER A 82 8.09 14.87 -17.05
C SER A 82 9.41 15.52 -16.62
N THR A 83 9.85 15.21 -15.40
CA THR A 83 11.08 15.74 -14.77
C THR A 83 12.24 14.74 -14.74
N PHE A 84 12.04 13.67 -15.50
CA PHE A 84 12.88 12.52 -15.67
C PHE A 84 14.27 12.82 -16.27
N ASN A 85 14.36 13.73 -17.25
CA ASN A 85 15.63 14.12 -17.89
C ASN A 85 16.38 15.25 -17.15
N THR A 86 15.83 15.75 -16.03
CA THR A 86 16.42 16.85 -15.25
C THR A 86 16.85 16.42 -13.84
N GLY A 87 16.68 15.15 -13.46
CA GLY A 87 16.95 14.68 -12.09
C GLY A 87 15.92 15.18 -11.06
N ALA A 88 14.69 15.43 -11.50
CA ALA A 88 13.66 16.10 -10.69
C ALA A 88 12.32 15.34 -10.62
N GLY A 89 12.31 14.02 -10.86
CA GLY A 89 11.16 13.14 -10.60
C GLY A 89 10.94 12.98 -9.09
N ASN A 90 10.30 13.97 -8.50
CA ASN A 90 10.41 14.35 -7.09
C ASN A 90 9.92 13.30 -6.07
N PHE A 91 10.77 12.35 -5.68
CA PHE A 91 10.62 11.68 -4.38
C PHE A 91 10.50 12.70 -3.25
N GLN A 92 11.24 13.82 -3.33
CA GLN A 92 11.18 14.94 -2.40
C GLN A 92 9.76 15.48 -2.20
N SER A 93 9.11 15.96 -3.27
CA SER A 93 7.77 16.57 -3.15
C SER A 93 6.66 15.58 -2.83
N VAL A 94 6.90 14.30 -3.12
CA VAL A 94 5.90 13.25 -3.09
C VAL A 94 5.96 12.43 -1.81
N VAL A 95 7.15 12.25 -1.22
CA VAL A 95 7.41 11.40 -0.04
C VAL A 95 7.96 12.19 1.15
N LEU A 96 8.74 13.24 0.93
CA LEU A 96 9.31 14.03 2.04
C LEU A 96 8.44 15.25 2.38
N ASP A 97 8.01 16.02 1.37
CA ASP A 97 7.20 17.23 1.57
C ASP A 97 5.74 16.91 1.98
N THR A 98 5.25 15.71 1.66
CA THR A 98 3.97 15.17 2.13
C THR A 98 4.04 14.62 3.55
N GLY A 99 5.24 14.58 4.16
CA GLY A 99 5.47 14.06 5.50
C GLY A 99 5.41 12.53 5.62
N ILE A 100 5.47 11.80 4.49
CA ILE A 100 5.45 10.34 4.47
C ILE A 100 6.71 9.77 5.14
N VAL A 101 7.86 10.41 4.90
CA VAL A 101 9.09 10.15 5.65
C VAL A 101 9.51 11.41 6.38
N PRO A 102 9.48 11.44 7.73
CA PRO A 102 9.85 12.62 8.51
C PRO A 102 11.37 12.74 8.66
N GLN A 103 12.12 12.62 7.56
CA GLN A 103 13.59 12.71 7.54
C GLN A 103 14.04 13.71 6.48
N ALA A 104 13.93 15.01 6.82
CA ALA A 104 14.39 16.10 5.96
C ALA A 104 15.89 15.98 5.59
N ASN A 105 16.67 15.24 6.39
CA ASN A 105 18.07 14.93 6.13
C ASN A 105 18.30 13.89 5.02
N LEU A 106 17.25 13.25 4.50
CA LEU A 106 17.31 12.33 3.35
C LEU A 106 16.74 12.95 2.07
N ALA A 107 16.59 14.28 2.03
CA ALA A 107 16.12 15.01 0.85
C ALA A 107 17.00 14.77 -0.38
N THR A 108 18.29 14.74 -0.16
CA THR A 108 19.30 14.43 -1.15
C THR A 108 20.10 13.20 -0.73
N ASP A 109 20.77 12.60 -1.71
CA ASP A 109 21.79 11.60 -1.46
C ASP A 109 23.06 12.22 -0.83
N PRO A 110 24.04 11.40 -0.40
CA PRO A 110 25.29 11.87 0.20
C PRO A 110 26.22 12.67 -0.74
N TRP A 111 25.88 12.80 -2.02
CA TRP A 111 26.57 13.63 -3.01
C TRP A 111 25.72 14.86 -3.43
N ASP A 112 24.72 15.22 -2.62
CA ASP A 112 23.84 16.37 -2.79
C ASP A 112 22.99 16.34 -4.08
N ARG A 113 22.65 15.14 -4.56
CA ARG A 113 21.73 14.93 -5.69
C ARG A 113 20.37 14.46 -5.19
N ASN A 114 19.32 14.75 -5.95
CA ASN A 114 18.00 14.20 -5.65
C ASN A 114 17.99 12.70 -5.91
N TRP A 115 17.26 11.96 -5.06
CA TRP A 115 16.93 10.57 -5.34
C TRP A 115 16.06 10.46 -6.60
N VAL A 116 16.31 9.42 -7.38
CA VAL A 116 15.46 9.06 -8.52
C VAL A 116 14.44 8.03 -8.07
N TYR A 117 13.17 8.29 -8.36
CA TYR A 117 12.06 7.45 -7.97
C TYR A 117 11.17 7.14 -9.18
N ASP A 118 11.22 5.88 -9.61
CA ASP A 118 10.43 5.39 -10.73
C ASP A 118 9.36 4.43 -10.23
N THR A 119 8.15 4.58 -10.74
CA THR A 119 6.99 3.78 -10.33
C THR A 119 6.22 3.27 -11.52
N CYS A 120 5.68 2.06 -11.42
CA CYS A 120 4.68 1.57 -12.36
C CYS A 120 3.61 0.77 -11.61
N THR A 121 2.44 0.63 -12.22
CA THR A 121 1.32 -0.14 -11.65
C THR A 121 0.87 -1.19 -12.66
N ALA A 122 0.70 -2.42 -12.20
CA ALA A 122 0.18 -3.50 -13.02
C ALA A 122 -0.92 -4.24 -12.28
N ALA A 123 -1.95 -4.67 -13.03
CA ALA A 123 -2.96 -5.58 -12.52
C ALA A 123 -2.33 -6.96 -12.27
N ALA A 124 -2.58 -7.54 -11.11
CA ALA A 124 -2.20 -8.90 -10.74
C ALA A 124 -3.42 -9.64 -10.20
N THR A 125 -3.43 -10.96 -10.34
CA THR A 125 -4.43 -11.81 -9.68
C THR A 125 -3.79 -12.44 -8.46
N ILE A 126 -4.28 -12.07 -7.28
CA ILE A 126 -3.86 -12.65 -6.00
C ILE A 126 -5.04 -13.47 -5.48
N GLU A 127 -4.85 -14.79 -5.44
CA GLU A 127 -5.84 -15.75 -4.97
C GLU A 127 -7.25 -15.59 -5.58
N GLY A 128 -7.31 -15.33 -6.88
CA GLY A 128 -8.55 -15.16 -7.64
C GLY A 128 -9.14 -13.74 -7.61
N VAL A 129 -8.55 -12.81 -6.85
CA VAL A 129 -8.97 -11.40 -6.79
C VAL A 129 -8.04 -10.57 -7.67
N GLN A 130 -8.59 -9.78 -8.58
CA GLN A 130 -7.82 -8.80 -9.34
C GLN A 130 -7.51 -7.58 -8.47
N VAL A 131 -6.23 -7.30 -8.30
CA VAL A 131 -5.71 -6.18 -7.52
C VAL A 131 -4.64 -5.45 -8.33
N ASN A 132 -4.42 -4.18 -8.03
CA ASN A 132 -3.32 -3.42 -8.63
C ASN A 132 -2.09 -3.53 -7.72
N VAL A 133 -1.02 -4.12 -8.25
CA VAL A 133 0.27 -4.14 -7.56
C VAL A 133 1.07 -2.97 -8.08
N HIS A 134 1.60 -2.19 -7.14
CA HIS A 134 2.49 -1.10 -7.46
C HIS A 134 3.93 -1.53 -7.25
N TYR A 135 4.76 -1.11 -8.17
CA TYR A 135 6.19 -1.37 -8.21
C TYR A 135 6.90 -0.04 -8.18
N ALA A 136 7.95 0.05 -7.39
CA ALA A 136 8.77 1.24 -7.28
C ALA A 136 10.25 0.88 -7.19
N VAL A 137 11.09 1.71 -7.77
CA VAL A 137 12.53 1.67 -7.57
C VAL A 137 13.01 3.04 -7.11
N LEU A 138 13.96 3.03 -6.19
CA LEU A 138 14.58 4.23 -5.63
C LEU A 138 16.09 4.08 -5.78
N TYR A 139 16.74 5.05 -6.41
CA TYR A 139 18.19 4.98 -6.65
C TYR A 139 18.86 6.36 -6.72
N SER A 140 20.19 6.34 -6.61
CA SER A 140 21.10 7.47 -6.76
C SER A 140 22.19 7.09 -7.77
N GLY A 141 22.64 8.09 -8.54
CA GLY A 141 23.78 7.99 -9.47
C GLY A 141 25.15 7.85 -8.79
N GLY A 142 25.18 7.74 -7.46
CA GLY A 142 26.38 7.41 -6.72
C GLY A 142 27.54 8.41 -6.86
N PRO A 143 28.78 7.97 -6.57
CA PRO A 143 29.99 8.80 -6.65
C PRO A 143 30.28 9.42 -8.02
N ASN A 144 29.82 8.79 -9.10
CA ASN A 144 30.08 9.26 -10.46
C ASN A 144 29.02 10.30 -10.94
N LEU A 145 27.99 10.54 -10.11
CA LEU A 145 26.91 11.52 -10.31
C LEU A 145 26.07 11.31 -11.57
N THR A 146 26.11 10.12 -12.15
CA THR A 146 25.53 9.77 -13.44
C THR A 146 24.56 8.61 -13.24
N ASN A 147 23.31 8.76 -13.69
CA ASN A 147 22.30 7.72 -13.48
C ASN A 147 22.40 6.65 -14.58
N GLU A 148 22.98 5.49 -14.26
CA GLU A 148 23.28 4.43 -15.23
C GLU A 148 22.35 3.21 -15.12
N SER A 149 21.61 3.08 -14.02
CA SER A 149 20.68 1.98 -13.72
C SER A 149 19.38 2.05 -14.52
N GLY A 150 19.39 2.82 -15.61
CA GLY A 150 18.30 2.90 -16.57
C GLY A 150 17.21 3.83 -16.07
N SER A 151 17.15 4.99 -16.69
CA SER A 151 16.04 5.89 -16.49
C SER A 151 14.83 5.41 -17.36
N ASN A 152 14.99 4.97 -18.61
CA ASN A 152 13.87 4.97 -19.58
C ASN A 152 12.83 3.81 -19.50
N ASP A 153 12.95 2.92 -18.50
CA ASP A 153 12.28 1.62 -18.28
C ASP A 153 10.78 1.53 -17.90
N PHE A 154 10.35 2.41 -16.99
CA PHE A 154 9.15 2.14 -16.16
C PHE A 154 7.85 2.67 -16.78
N LEU A 155 7.93 3.33 -17.94
CA LEU A 155 6.88 4.16 -18.50
C LEU A 155 5.76 3.40 -19.23
N THR A 156 5.93 2.11 -19.51
CA THR A 156 4.88 1.32 -20.18
C THR A 156 4.28 0.24 -19.28
N ASN A 157 3.01 0.43 -18.90
CA ASN A 157 2.25 -0.52 -18.07
C ASN A 157 2.27 -1.96 -18.61
N ALA A 158 2.44 -2.14 -19.93
CA ALA A 158 2.43 -3.44 -20.58
C ALA A 158 3.60 -4.37 -20.17
N ALA A 159 4.73 -3.81 -19.72
CA ALA A 159 5.91 -4.57 -19.29
C ALA A 159 6.33 -4.28 -17.85
N CYS A 160 5.51 -3.57 -17.06
CA CYS A 160 5.84 -3.08 -15.72
C CYS A 160 6.48 -4.15 -14.80
N ALA A 161 5.84 -5.32 -14.62
CA ALA A 161 6.37 -6.37 -13.75
C ALA A 161 7.68 -6.99 -14.29
N ALA A 162 7.82 -7.12 -15.61
CA ALA A 162 9.02 -7.66 -16.24
C ALA A 162 10.20 -6.67 -16.14
N ASN A 163 9.94 -5.38 -16.37
CA ASN A 163 10.93 -4.31 -16.25
C ASN A 163 11.37 -4.14 -14.79
N TYR A 164 10.42 -4.18 -13.84
CA TYR A 164 10.74 -4.20 -12.42
C TYR A 164 11.61 -5.42 -12.03
N ALA A 165 11.29 -6.62 -12.54
CA ALA A 165 12.07 -7.81 -12.27
C ALA A 165 13.49 -7.71 -12.85
N ALA A 166 13.63 -7.17 -14.06
CA ALA A 166 14.90 -7.01 -14.77
C ALA A 166 15.78 -5.85 -14.25
N TRP A 167 15.17 -4.82 -13.66
CA TRP A 167 15.90 -3.66 -13.14
C TRP A 167 16.97 -4.09 -12.14
N ASN A 168 18.17 -3.53 -12.19
CA ASN A 168 19.22 -3.75 -11.20
C ASN A 168 20.11 -2.52 -11.18
N THR A 169 20.79 -2.29 -10.06
CA THR A 169 21.81 -1.25 -9.97
C THR A 169 22.99 -1.60 -10.88
N THR A 170 23.48 -0.64 -11.65
CA THR A 170 24.64 -0.79 -12.54
C THR A 170 25.73 0.22 -12.17
N ALA A 171 26.98 -0.08 -12.55
CA ALA A 171 28.13 0.79 -12.28
C ALA A 171 28.24 1.18 -10.80
N ASP A 172 28.24 2.48 -10.50
CA ASP A 172 28.39 3.02 -9.13
C ASP A 172 27.05 3.42 -8.49
N ASP A 173 25.92 3.12 -9.16
CA ASP A 173 24.59 3.44 -8.65
C ASP A 173 24.23 2.63 -7.42
N ILE A 174 23.50 3.27 -6.51
CA ILE A 174 22.99 2.66 -5.28
C ILE A 174 21.47 2.77 -5.30
N GLY A 175 20.77 1.65 -5.12
CA GLY A 175 19.33 1.63 -5.21
C GLY A 175 18.69 0.35 -4.75
N VAL A 176 17.36 0.33 -4.80
CA VAL A 176 16.53 -0.69 -4.16
C VAL A 176 15.19 -0.79 -4.88
N LYS A 177 14.54 -1.95 -4.70
CA LYS A 177 13.22 -2.23 -5.23
C LYS A 177 12.18 -2.36 -4.12
N PHE A 178 10.99 -1.82 -4.37
CA PHE A 178 9.80 -1.99 -3.54
C PHE A 178 8.63 -2.48 -4.40
N ASN A 179 7.80 -3.34 -3.85
CA ASN A 179 6.50 -3.67 -4.43
C ASN A 179 5.46 -3.89 -3.35
N THR A 180 4.20 -3.72 -3.70
CA THR A 180 3.08 -3.84 -2.74
C THR A 180 2.50 -5.25 -2.67
N PHE A 181 3.09 -6.25 -3.31
CA PHE A 181 2.47 -7.56 -3.51
C PHE A 181 2.08 -8.24 -2.19
N ASP A 182 2.97 -8.29 -1.20
CA ASP A 182 2.67 -8.92 0.10
C ASP A 182 1.65 -8.11 0.92
N ILE A 183 1.62 -6.79 0.75
CA ILE A 183 0.60 -5.92 1.37
C ILE A 183 -0.77 -6.20 0.73
N GLU A 184 -0.82 -6.30 -0.60
CA GLU A 184 -2.04 -6.63 -1.34
C GLU A 184 -2.55 -8.03 -1.01
N ARG A 185 -1.66 -9.01 -0.83
CA ARG A 185 -2.02 -10.34 -0.34
C ARG A 185 -2.67 -10.27 1.04
N ALA A 186 -2.06 -9.57 2.00
CA ALA A 186 -2.65 -9.41 3.33
C ALA A 186 -4.02 -8.72 3.29
N ARG A 187 -4.24 -7.77 2.37
CA ARG A 187 -5.54 -7.13 2.14
C ARG A 187 -6.57 -8.09 1.54
N VAL A 188 -6.17 -8.95 0.60
CA VAL A 188 -7.03 -10.02 0.05
C VAL A 188 -7.46 -10.98 1.16
N ASP A 189 -6.52 -11.40 2.01
CA ASP A 189 -6.82 -12.28 3.15
C ASP A 189 -7.79 -11.63 4.13
N GLU A 190 -7.60 -10.35 4.46
CA GLU A 190 -8.52 -9.61 5.32
C GLU A 190 -9.92 -9.48 4.69
N MET A 191 -10.00 -9.16 3.40
CA MET A 191 -11.28 -9.05 2.68
C MET A 191 -12.03 -10.40 2.70
N LYS A 192 -11.35 -11.50 2.39
CA LYS A 192 -11.95 -12.85 2.39
C LYS A 192 -12.43 -13.25 3.78
N ARG A 193 -11.61 -13.01 4.81
CA ARG A 193 -12.01 -13.24 6.20
C ARG A 193 -13.25 -12.43 6.57
N LYS A 194 -13.27 -11.14 6.19
CA LYS A 194 -14.44 -10.27 6.43
C LYS A 194 -15.70 -10.82 5.78
N LEU A 195 -15.62 -11.25 4.52
CA LEU A 195 -16.77 -11.84 3.81
C LEU A 195 -17.24 -13.15 4.48
N ALA A 196 -16.31 -14.04 4.86
CA ALA A 196 -16.65 -15.29 5.53
C ALA A 196 -17.35 -15.06 6.90
N ASP A 197 -16.87 -14.09 7.69
CA ASP A 197 -17.51 -13.71 8.96
C ASP A 197 -18.93 -13.15 8.72
N ILE A 198 -19.12 -12.33 7.67
CA ILE A 198 -20.44 -11.78 7.29
C ILE A 198 -21.38 -12.90 6.86
N GLU A 199 -20.92 -13.82 6.02
CA GLU A 199 -21.70 -14.99 5.58
C GLU A 199 -22.13 -15.85 6.77
N GLY A 200 -21.20 -16.15 7.68
CA GLY A 200 -21.51 -16.89 8.91
C GLY A 200 -22.51 -16.17 9.81
N ALA A 201 -22.38 -14.85 9.96
CA ALA A 201 -23.32 -14.05 10.74
C ALA A 201 -24.71 -13.99 10.10
N LEU A 202 -24.80 -13.90 8.77
CA LEU A 202 -26.06 -13.95 8.04
C LEU A 202 -26.76 -15.31 8.20
N GLN A 203 -26.02 -16.41 8.09
CA GLN A 203 -26.56 -17.77 8.31
C GLN A 203 -27.04 -17.96 9.76
N ALA A 204 -26.26 -17.45 10.73
CA ALA A 204 -26.66 -17.49 12.14
C ALA A 204 -27.92 -16.64 12.41
N TYR A 205 -28.02 -15.47 11.77
CA TYR A 205 -29.20 -14.61 11.86
C TYR A 205 -30.43 -15.30 11.28
N GLU A 206 -30.35 -15.83 10.06
CA GLU A 206 -31.43 -16.58 9.40
C GLU A 206 -31.89 -17.74 10.27
N THR A 207 -30.96 -18.60 10.72
CA THR A 207 -31.25 -19.75 11.57
C THR A 207 -31.91 -19.33 12.88
N SER A 208 -31.41 -18.27 13.53
CA SER A 208 -31.98 -17.76 14.77
C SER A 208 -33.42 -17.28 14.58
N ARG A 209 -33.72 -16.58 13.47
CA ARG A 209 -35.07 -16.11 13.19
C ARG A 209 -36.01 -17.23 12.81
N PHE A 210 -35.52 -18.23 12.07
CA PHE A 210 -36.27 -19.45 11.78
C PHE A 210 -36.66 -20.20 13.06
N LEU A 211 -35.70 -20.42 13.97
CA LEU A 211 -35.97 -21.10 15.26
C LEU A 211 -36.90 -20.31 16.16
N GLU A 212 -36.75 -18.98 16.20
CA GLU A 212 -37.67 -18.08 16.91
C GLU A 212 -39.10 -18.25 16.38
N ASN A 213 -39.27 -18.27 15.06
CA ASN A 213 -40.59 -18.44 14.44
C ASN A 213 -41.17 -19.83 14.68
N GLN A 214 -40.36 -20.88 14.52
CA GLN A 214 -40.78 -22.26 14.78
C GLN A 214 -41.24 -22.42 16.24
N THR A 215 -40.49 -21.85 17.19
CA THR A 215 -40.88 -21.86 18.62
C THR A 215 -42.19 -21.11 18.83
N TYR A 216 -42.35 -19.94 18.20
CA TYR A 216 -43.57 -19.14 18.29
C TYR A 216 -44.80 -19.89 17.76
N CYS A 217 -44.69 -20.52 16.59
CA CYS A 217 -45.78 -21.25 15.93
C CYS A 217 -46.05 -22.65 16.51
N SER A 218 -45.09 -23.22 17.25
CA SER A 218 -45.32 -24.47 18.00
C SER A 218 -46.33 -24.30 19.14
N ASN A 219 -46.57 -23.06 19.61
CA ASN A 219 -47.59 -22.76 20.58
C ASN A 219 -48.98 -22.72 19.90
N GLY A 220 -49.88 -23.62 20.29
CA GLY A 220 -51.23 -23.72 19.72
C GLY A 220 -52.04 -22.42 19.74
N ALA A 221 -51.79 -21.52 20.69
CA ALA A 221 -52.47 -20.21 20.74
C ALA A 221 -52.05 -19.27 19.60
N ASN A 222 -50.88 -19.50 18.99
CA ASN A 222 -50.30 -18.63 17.95
C ASN A 222 -50.49 -19.19 16.54
N GLN A 223 -50.93 -20.44 16.39
CA GLN A 223 -51.00 -21.14 15.11
C GLN A 223 -51.89 -20.43 14.08
N GLY A 224 -53.00 -19.82 14.50
CA GLY A 224 -53.87 -19.05 13.62
C GLY A 224 -53.40 -17.62 13.30
N GLN A 225 -52.17 -17.24 13.67
CA GLN A 225 -51.67 -15.88 13.39
C GLN A 225 -51.08 -15.77 11.99
N THR A 226 -51.77 -15.02 11.14
CA THR A 226 -51.32 -14.61 9.80
C THR A 226 -50.50 -13.31 9.88
N PRO A 227 -49.41 -13.14 9.10
CA PRO A 227 -48.82 -14.09 8.15
C PRO A 227 -47.71 -14.98 8.76
N ARG A 228 -47.53 -14.94 10.08
CA ARG A 228 -46.34 -15.49 10.75
C ARG A 228 -46.34 -17.02 10.89
N CYS A 229 -47.51 -17.59 11.17
CA CYS A 229 -47.69 -19.04 11.39
C CYS A 229 -48.68 -19.66 10.40
N ASP A 230 -49.77 -18.96 10.08
CA ASP A 230 -50.73 -19.36 9.04
C ASP A 230 -50.52 -18.41 7.86
N PHE A 231 -49.52 -18.72 7.03
CA PHE A 231 -49.06 -17.81 5.98
C PHE A 231 -50.07 -17.69 4.84
N ASN A 232 -50.77 -18.78 4.51
CA ASN A 232 -51.74 -18.83 3.42
C ASN A 232 -53.18 -18.48 3.85
N GLY A 233 -53.44 -18.30 5.16
CA GLY A 233 -54.77 -18.02 5.71
C GLY A 233 -55.73 -19.22 5.64
N GLY A 234 -55.20 -20.42 5.37
CA GLY A 234 -55.94 -21.68 5.24
C GLY A 234 -55.99 -22.49 6.53
N GLY A 235 -55.37 -21.99 7.60
CA GLY A 235 -55.16 -22.68 8.87
C GLY A 235 -53.76 -23.26 8.95
N TYR A 236 -53.20 -23.26 10.17
CA TYR A 236 -51.82 -23.72 10.41
C TYR A 236 -51.56 -25.14 9.91
N ILE A 237 -50.60 -25.27 9.00
CA ILE A 237 -49.98 -26.53 8.61
C ILE A 237 -48.52 -26.51 9.07
N THR A 238 -48.11 -27.55 9.78
CA THR A 238 -46.70 -27.71 10.20
C THR A 238 -45.77 -27.64 8.99
N GLY A 239 -44.82 -26.71 9.00
CA GLY A 239 -43.85 -26.51 7.91
C GLY A 239 -44.13 -25.29 7.02
N GLU A 240 -45.26 -24.59 7.19
CA GLU A 240 -45.52 -23.34 6.48
C GLU A 240 -44.51 -22.24 6.82
N GLU A 241 -43.94 -22.28 8.03
CA GLU A 241 -42.88 -21.37 8.47
C GLU A 241 -41.62 -21.42 7.59
N ILE A 242 -41.40 -22.51 6.83
CA ILE A 242 -40.24 -22.68 5.94
C ILE A 242 -40.37 -21.81 4.67
N SER A 243 -41.57 -21.29 4.38
CA SER A 243 -41.83 -20.50 3.17
C SER A 243 -41.40 -19.04 3.28
N LEU A 244 -41.00 -18.57 4.48
CA LEU A 244 -40.57 -17.18 4.71
C LEU A 244 -39.07 -17.01 4.46
N ASN A 245 -38.68 -15.86 3.91
CA ASN A 245 -37.29 -15.42 3.87
C ASN A 245 -36.91 -14.78 5.21
N TYR A 246 -35.93 -15.37 5.90
CA TYR A 246 -35.46 -14.94 7.20
C TYR A 246 -34.25 -13.99 7.15
N PHE A 247 -33.69 -13.75 5.96
CA PHE A 247 -32.65 -12.75 5.79
C PHE A 247 -33.21 -11.32 5.93
N PRO A 248 -32.38 -10.34 6.37
CA PRO A 248 -32.76 -8.93 6.31
C PRO A 248 -33.18 -8.52 4.90
N ARG A 249 -34.28 -7.78 4.72
CA ARG A 249 -34.72 -7.39 3.37
C ARG A 249 -33.76 -6.37 2.76
N SER A 250 -33.38 -6.52 1.49
CA SER A 250 -32.66 -5.50 0.71
C SER A 250 -33.64 -4.59 -0.05
N THR A 251 -33.29 -3.31 -0.25
CA THR A 251 -34.08 -2.40 -1.10
C THR A 251 -34.14 -2.85 -2.56
N ASN A 252 -33.18 -3.67 -2.98
CA ASN A 252 -33.07 -4.14 -4.36
C ASN A 252 -33.83 -5.44 -4.61
N ASP A 253 -34.45 -6.02 -3.58
CA ASP A 253 -35.32 -7.17 -3.78
C ASP A 253 -36.66 -6.70 -4.34
N GLY A 254 -36.79 -6.84 -5.67
CA GLY A 254 -38.01 -6.57 -6.44
C GLY A 254 -39.00 -7.75 -6.46
N THR A 255 -38.71 -8.85 -5.75
CA THR A 255 -39.57 -10.04 -5.77
C THR A 255 -40.74 -9.95 -4.80
N ALA A 256 -41.72 -10.82 -5.03
CA ALA A 256 -42.84 -11.06 -4.12
C ALA A 256 -42.50 -12.03 -2.99
N ALA A 257 -41.21 -12.20 -2.64
CA ALA A 257 -40.83 -13.07 -1.52
C ALA A 257 -41.38 -12.52 -0.19
N ASP A 258 -41.93 -13.41 0.62
CA ASP A 258 -42.47 -13.05 1.93
C ASP A 258 -41.38 -13.11 2.99
N TYR A 259 -41.13 -11.97 3.62
CA TYR A 259 -40.09 -11.84 4.65
C TYR A 259 -40.65 -12.07 6.04
N TYR A 260 -39.85 -12.74 6.88
CA TYR A 260 -40.16 -12.87 8.30
C TYR A 260 -40.15 -11.50 8.99
N ILE A 261 -41.24 -11.17 9.69
CA ILE A 261 -41.37 -9.98 10.52
C ILE A 261 -41.52 -10.41 11.99
N PRO A 262 -40.51 -10.14 12.85
CA PRO A 262 -40.71 -10.23 14.29
C PRO A 262 -41.75 -9.15 14.64
N ASP A 263 -42.91 -9.58 15.18
CA ASP A 263 -44.09 -8.78 15.60
C ASP A 263 -45.39 -9.02 14.81
N GLY A 264 -45.39 -9.91 13.81
CA GLY A 264 -46.64 -10.40 13.19
C GLY A 264 -47.46 -9.35 12.41
N ARG A 265 -46.87 -8.20 12.07
CA ARG A 265 -47.48 -7.25 11.13
C ARG A 265 -47.37 -7.79 9.71
N SER A 266 -48.38 -7.54 8.86
CA SER A 266 -48.25 -7.86 7.44
C SER A 266 -47.21 -6.94 6.80
N ALA A 267 -46.35 -7.51 5.95
CA ALA A 267 -45.23 -6.84 5.29
C ALA A 267 -45.68 -5.86 4.18
N THR A 268 -46.79 -5.15 4.34
CA THR A 268 -47.37 -4.33 3.26
C THR A 268 -46.66 -2.99 3.01
N GLY A 269 -45.52 -2.71 3.63
CA GLY A 269 -44.67 -1.61 3.19
C GLY A 269 -43.67 -1.12 4.23
N ASN A 270 -42.43 -0.91 3.78
CA ASN A 270 -41.40 -0.01 4.33
C ASN A 270 -40.94 -0.13 5.80
N GLU A 271 -41.52 -0.98 6.65
CA GLU A 271 -41.18 -1.01 8.10
C GLU A 271 -40.17 -2.10 8.50
N LEU A 272 -39.79 -3.01 7.60
CA LEU A 272 -38.70 -3.95 7.82
C LEU A 272 -37.37 -3.19 7.80
N ASN A 273 -36.38 -3.63 8.58
CA ASN A 273 -34.97 -3.19 8.54
C ASN A 273 -34.39 -3.38 7.13
N THR A 274 -34.80 -2.50 6.22
CA THR A 274 -34.57 -2.64 4.79
C THR A 274 -33.18 -2.09 4.53
N VAL A 275 -32.30 -2.99 4.13
CA VAL A 275 -30.92 -2.67 3.86
C VAL A 275 -30.85 -1.99 2.50
N SER A 276 -30.66 -0.68 2.51
CA SER A 276 -30.14 0.04 1.35
C SER A 276 -28.63 -0.14 1.28
N ASN A 277 -28.07 -0.18 0.06
CA ASN A 277 -26.62 -0.24 -0.17
C ASN A 277 -25.91 1.11 0.10
N THR A 278 -26.31 1.80 1.17
CA THR A 278 -25.67 3.02 1.67
C THR A 278 -24.79 2.69 2.87
N ALA A 279 -23.70 3.43 3.07
CA ALA A 279 -22.78 3.17 4.19
C ALA A 279 -23.47 3.16 5.56
N ALA A 280 -24.46 4.05 5.78
CA ALA A 280 -25.22 4.09 7.02
C ALA A 280 -26.08 2.83 7.22
N SER A 281 -26.79 2.41 6.17
CA SER A 281 -27.65 1.22 6.22
C SER A 281 -26.85 -0.08 6.37
N ILE A 282 -25.71 -0.19 5.68
CA ILE A 282 -24.79 -1.32 5.85
C ILE A 282 -24.18 -1.33 7.27
N THR A 283 -23.91 -0.17 7.86
CA THR A 283 -23.48 -0.08 9.27
C THR A 283 -24.57 -0.62 10.21
N SER A 284 -25.84 -0.27 9.96
CA SER A 284 -26.97 -0.83 10.71
C SER A 284 -27.09 -2.35 10.52
N LEU A 285 -26.86 -2.87 9.30
CA LEU A 285 -26.81 -4.30 9.05
C LEU A 285 -25.68 -4.98 9.85
N MET A 286 -24.46 -4.44 9.83
CA MET A 286 -23.35 -5.00 10.62
C MET A 286 -23.71 -5.04 12.11
N THR A 287 -24.31 -3.97 12.62
CA THR A 287 -24.78 -3.90 14.01
C THR A 287 -25.83 -4.97 14.31
N LEU A 288 -26.79 -5.17 13.38
CA LEU A 288 -27.82 -6.21 13.48
C LEU A 288 -27.22 -7.62 13.50
N LEU A 289 -26.14 -7.84 12.75
CA LEU A 289 -25.39 -9.10 12.68
C LEU A 289 -24.39 -9.28 13.84
N GLY A 290 -24.26 -8.32 14.75
CA GLY A 290 -23.29 -8.36 15.84
C GLY A 290 -21.84 -8.14 15.39
N LEU A 291 -21.64 -7.60 14.18
CA LEU A 291 -20.33 -7.29 13.60
C LEU A 291 -19.97 -5.81 13.79
N SER A 292 -18.67 -5.53 13.80
CA SER A 292 -18.15 -4.17 13.93
C SER A 292 -18.33 -3.35 12.65
N SER A 293 -18.36 -2.02 12.77
CA SER A 293 -18.47 -1.10 11.64
C SER A 293 -17.27 -1.16 10.68
N ASN A 294 -16.15 -1.76 11.07
CA ASN A 294 -15.01 -1.98 10.18
C ASN A 294 -15.27 -3.03 9.08
N TYR A 295 -16.40 -3.75 9.11
CA TYR A 295 -16.86 -4.65 8.04
C TYR A 295 -17.65 -3.93 6.95
N VAL A 296 -17.98 -2.64 7.13
CA VAL A 296 -18.72 -1.86 6.11
C VAL A 296 -17.88 -1.66 4.85
N ARG A 297 -16.54 -1.61 5.00
CA ARG A 297 -15.60 -1.45 3.90
C ARG A 297 -14.47 -2.46 3.99
N ASP A 298 -13.99 -2.84 2.83
CA ASP A 298 -12.78 -3.64 2.71
C ASP A 298 -11.51 -2.78 2.83
N PRO A 299 -10.31 -3.40 2.80
CA PRO A 299 -9.05 -2.66 2.93
C PRO A 299 -8.78 -1.65 1.82
N TRP A 300 -9.50 -1.72 0.69
CA TRP A 300 -9.39 -0.78 -0.42
C TRP A 300 -10.48 0.30 -0.39
N GLY A 301 -11.31 0.33 0.65
CA GLY A 301 -12.36 1.32 0.86
C GLY A 301 -13.64 1.06 0.06
N ARG A 302 -13.77 -0.09 -0.61
CA ARG A 302 -15.00 -0.47 -1.35
C ARG A 302 -16.12 -0.75 -0.36
N LEU A 303 -17.35 -0.37 -0.70
CA LEU A 303 -18.51 -0.56 0.17
C LEU A 303 -19.02 -2.01 0.04
N LEU A 304 -19.43 -2.61 1.15
CA LEU A 304 -20.16 -3.88 1.13
C LEU A 304 -21.55 -3.67 0.53
N CYS A 305 -21.90 -4.45 -0.47
CA CYS A 305 -23.24 -4.50 -1.05
C CYS A 305 -23.93 -5.78 -0.60
N TYR A 306 -25.24 -5.68 -0.40
CA TYR A 306 -26.08 -6.74 0.13
C TYR A 306 -27.36 -6.90 -0.68
N GLU A 307 -27.63 -8.14 -1.10
CA GLU A 307 -28.87 -8.56 -1.75
C GLU A 307 -29.45 -9.76 -1.00
N SER A 308 -30.72 -9.69 -0.60
CA SER A 308 -31.35 -10.66 0.31
C SER A 308 -32.05 -11.84 -0.38
N ASN A 309 -32.25 -11.75 -1.69
CA ASN A 309 -32.86 -12.80 -2.52
C ASN A 309 -32.26 -12.78 -3.94
N ARG A 310 -30.97 -13.09 -4.06
CA ARG A 310 -30.22 -12.95 -5.31
C ARG A 310 -30.78 -13.80 -6.46
N THR A 311 -31.46 -14.90 -6.13
CA THR A 311 -32.04 -15.85 -7.09
C THR A 311 -33.47 -15.50 -7.49
N ASP A 312 -34.02 -14.39 -6.99
CA ASP A 312 -35.40 -13.94 -7.25
C ASP A 312 -36.46 -15.02 -6.96
N ASN A 313 -36.22 -15.87 -5.96
CA ASN A 313 -37.13 -16.95 -5.62
C ASN A 313 -38.32 -16.44 -4.81
N THR A 314 -39.53 -16.93 -5.10
CA THR A 314 -40.73 -16.64 -4.30
C THR A 314 -40.97 -17.67 -3.19
N GLN A 315 -40.19 -18.75 -3.17
CA GLN A 315 -40.24 -19.82 -2.17
C GLN A 315 -38.82 -20.27 -1.84
N ALA A 316 -38.64 -20.88 -0.66
CA ALA A 316 -37.36 -21.43 -0.26
C ALA A 316 -36.80 -22.43 -1.31
N PRO A 317 -35.47 -22.50 -1.50
CA PRO A 317 -34.43 -21.82 -0.72
C PRO A 317 -34.21 -20.37 -1.15
N PHE A 318 -34.04 -19.48 -0.17
CA PHE A 318 -33.64 -18.08 -0.39
C PHE A 318 -32.12 -17.96 -0.32
N THR A 319 -31.54 -17.04 -1.07
CA THR A 319 -30.09 -16.81 -1.09
C THR A 319 -29.77 -15.34 -0.89
N ALA A 320 -28.86 -15.07 0.04
CA ALA A 320 -28.27 -13.75 0.22
C ALA A 320 -26.92 -13.67 -0.53
N LYS A 321 -26.64 -12.52 -1.14
CA LYS A 321 -25.35 -12.20 -1.75
C LYS A 321 -24.72 -11.02 -1.02
N VAL A 322 -23.44 -11.15 -0.72
CA VAL A 322 -22.58 -10.08 -0.22
C VAL A 322 -21.36 -9.93 -1.11
N GLU A 323 -20.98 -8.69 -1.43
CA GLU A 323 -19.75 -8.41 -2.17
C GLU A 323 -19.23 -7.01 -1.86
N TYR A 324 -17.91 -6.80 -1.90
CA TYR A 324 -17.32 -5.47 -1.86
C TYR A 324 -17.15 -4.92 -3.27
N THR A 325 -17.76 -3.77 -3.56
CA THR A 325 -17.63 -3.13 -4.87
C THR A 325 -17.73 -1.60 -4.77
N ASN A 326 -17.28 -0.91 -5.82
CA ASN A 326 -17.39 0.54 -5.95
C ASN A 326 -18.81 0.98 -6.32
N THR A 327 -19.57 0.10 -6.95
CA THR A 327 -20.92 0.36 -7.42
C THR A 327 -21.82 -0.78 -6.97
N CYS A 328 -22.57 -0.55 -5.90
CA CYS A 328 -23.64 -1.47 -5.56
C CYS A 328 -24.77 -1.33 -6.59
N PRO A 329 -25.47 -2.41 -6.92
CA PRO A 329 -26.71 -2.31 -7.68
C PRO A 329 -27.64 -1.34 -6.95
N THR A 330 -28.27 -0.45 -7.70
CA THR A 330 -29.33 0.44 -7.22
C THR A 330 -30.69 -0.15 -7.61
N PRO A 331 -31.77 0.16 -6.86
CA PRO A 331 -33.13 -0.30 -7.17
C PRO A 331 -33.59 0.01 -8.59
#